data_AF-A0A346PUT3-F1
#
_entry.id   AF-A0A346PUT3-F1
#
_cell.length_a   1.000
_cell.length_b   1.000
_cell.length_c   1.000
_cell.angle_alpha   90.00
_cell.angle_beta   90.00
_cell.angle_gamma   90.00
#
_symmetry.space_group_name_H-M   'P 1'
#
loop_
_entity.id
_entity.type
_entity.pdbx_description
1 polymer ?
#
loop_
_entity_poly.entity_id
_entity_poly.type
_entity_poly.pdbx_seq_one_letter_code
_entity_poly.pdbx_strand_id
1 'polypeptide(L)'
;MVRETDGAGIRVIDELDSLTVERFSRTYADELVDGGDIRRIANGMHAGHVDQAAVATALTRASDIASDGHEVQRVRTANDVNSQYGPGYEDPYASGSLVVEYRTQTSDQFVRVHQADNQARSWMMRGDQIEGMNPTEIQQKFSLPEKPVYVSEVYVSADTNVRTGTIEANFGGERGAMQFELRDRIPDENFQNQ
;
A
#
# COMPACT_ATOMS: atom_id res chain seq x y z
N MET A 1 23.04 3.57 17.47
CA MET A 1 24.07 4.04 16.51
C MET A 1 24.15 2.98 15.44
N VAL A 2 23.49 3.17 14.29
CA VAL A 2 23.49 2.17 13.20
C VAL A 2 24.93 2.05 12.70
N ARG A 3 25.62 0.98 13.10
CA ARG A 3 27.00 0.67 12.70
C ARG A 3 27.01 -0.73 12.12
N GLU A 4 26.39 -0.83 10.95
CA GLU A 4 26.82 -1.67 9.83
C GLU A 4 25.84 -1.38 8.70
N THR A 5 26.19 -0.44 7.84
CA THR A 5 25.49 -0.24 6.58
C THR A 5 26.53 -0.45 5.49
N ASP A 6 26.35 -1.52 4.70
CA ASP A 6 26.94 -1.60 3.37
C ASP A 6 26.77 -0.24 2.68
N GLY A 7 27.74 0.21 1.88
CA GLY A 7 27.83 1.59 1.40
C GLY A 7 26.59 2.19 0.70
N ALA A 8 25.59 1.36 0.36
CA ALA A 8 24.25 1.80 -0.06
C ALA A 8 23.41 2.40 1.10
N GLY A 9 23.42 1.81 2.30
CA GLY A 9 22.65 2.30 3.44
C GLY A 9 23.18 3.62 4.00
N ILE A 10 24.48 3.89 3.87
CA ILE A 10 25.09 5.18 4.23
C ILE A 10 24.56 6.29 3.30
N ARG A 11 24.45 6.04 1.99
CA ARG A 11 24.00 7.04 1.01
C ARG A 11 22.53 7.46 1.20
N VAL A 12 21.67 6.54 1.61
CA VAL A 12 20.25 6.85 1.91
C VAL A 12 20.15 7.86 3.05
N ILE A 13 20.94 7.66 4.11
CA ILE A 13 20.87 8.46 5.32
C ILE A 13 21.27 9.93 5.05
N ASP A 14 22.16 10.16 4.08
CA ASP A 14 22.61 11.51 3.72
C ASP A 14 21.56 12.33 2.95
N GLU A 15 20.60 11.67 2.29
CA GLU A 15 19.53 12.30 1.50
C GLU A 15 18.22 12.50 2.31
N LEU A 16 18.13 11.90 3.50
CA LEU A 16 16.94 11.93 4.35
C LEU A 16 17.07 12.93 5.50
N ASP A 17 15.97 13.58 5.87
CA ASP A 17 15.89 14.33 7.12
C ASP A 17 16.03 13.43 8.36
N SER A 18 16.38 14.04 9.50
CA SER A 18 16.65 13.31 10.74
C SER A 18 15.45 12.49 11.22
N LEU A 19 14.23 12.96 10.99
CA LEU A 19 13.00 12.26 11.38
C LEU A 19 12.81 10.99 10.55
N THR A 20 13.07 11.07 9.24
CA THR A 20 12.95 9.94 8.33
C THR A 20 14.05 8.92 8.59
N VAL A 21 15.28 9.36 8.88
CA VAL A 21 16.39 8.50 9.34
C VAL A 21 16.03 7.77 10.64
N GLU A 22 15.37 8.43 11.58
CA GLU A 22 14.93 7.81 12.84
C GLU A 22 13.84 6.74 12.59
N ARG A 23 12.85 7.04 11.73
CA ARG A 23 11.84 6.04 11.31
C ARG A 23 12.48 4.85 10.63
N PHE A 24 13.46 5.09 9.76
CA PHE A 24 14.19 4.05 9.05
C PHE A 24 14.98 3.16 10.03
N SER A 25 15.67 3.78 10.98
CA SER A 25 16.43 3.05 12.00
C SER A 25 15.52 2.19 12.90
N ARG A 26 14.34 2.70 13.27
CA ARG A 26 13.33 1.95 14.03
C ARG A 26 12.78 0.77 13.24
N THR A 27 12.24 1.03 12.05
CA THR A 27 11.66 -0.02 11.20
C THR A 27 12.67 -1.10 10.84
N TYR A 28 13.96 -0.77 10.68
CA TYR A 28 15.01 -1.77 10.49
C TYR A 28 15.29 -2.58 11.77
N ALA A 29 15.36 -1.92 12.93
CA ALA A 29 15.56 -2.60 14.22
C ALA A 29 14.38 -3.51 14.61
N ASP A 30 13.18 -3.14 14.20
CA ASP A 30 11.94 -3.90 14.38
C ASP A 30 11.73 -4.96 13.28
N GLU A 31 12.71 -5.15 12.40
CA GLU A 31 12.70 -6.12 11.30
C GLU A 31 11.54 -5.94 10.28
N LEU A 32 10.94 -4.74 10.22
CA LEU A 32 9.87 -4.40 9.28
C LEU A 32 10.39 -4.05 7.88
N VAL A 33 11.67 -3.68 7.78
CA VAL A 33 12.39 -3.48 6.52
C VAL A 33 13.74 -4.18 6.60
N ASP A 34 14.14 -4.83 5.51
CA ASP A 34 15.42 -5.53 5.42
C ASP A 34 16.45 -4.77 4.57
N GLY A 35 17.71 -5.23 4.55
CA GLY A 35 18.76 -4.62 3.73
C GLY A 35 18.48 -4.61 2.21
N GLY A 36 17.62 -5.50 1.71
CA GLY A 36 17.13 -5.49 0.34
C GLY A 36 16.19 -4.31 0.07
N ASP A 37 15.24 -4.08 0.98
CA ASP A 37 14.32 -2.94 0.94
C ASP A 37 15.07 -1.62 1.04
N ILE A 38 16.05 -1.52 1.95
CA ILE A 38 16.93 -0.35 2.09
C ILE A 38 17.58 0.00 0.75
N ARG A 39 18.22 -0.99 0.10
CA ARG A 39 18.90 -0.77 -1.18
C ARG A 39 17.94 -0.36 -2.29
N ARG A 40 16.74 -0.93 -2.32
CA ARG A 40 15.73 -0.59 -3.33
C ARG A 40 15.24 0.85 -3.15
N ILE A 41 14.93 1.25 -1.93
CA ILE A 41 14.54 2.62 -1.60
C ILE A 41 15.67 3.59 -1.97
N ALA A 42 16.92 3.25 -1.60
CA ALA A 42 18.11 4.02 -1.96
C ALA A 42 18.21 4.30 -3.45
N ASN A 43 18.10 3.22 -4.25
CA ASN A 43 18.22 3.32 -5.69
C ASN A 43 17.06 4.14 -6.28
N GLY A 44 15.85 3.99 -5.74
CA GLY A 44 14.69 4.79 -6.12
C GLY A 44 14.89 6.29 -5.84
N MET A 45 15.41 6.64 -4.66
CA MET A 45 15.74 8.03 -4.31
C MET A 45 16.83 8.60 -5.20
N HIS A 46 17.93 7.87 -5.37
CA HIS A 46 19.06 8.29 -6.20
C HIS A 46 18.65 8.50 -7.67
N ALA A 47 17.73 7.68 -8.19
CA ALA A 47 17.18 7.82 -9.54
C ALA A 47 16.11 8.93 -9.67
N GLY A 48 15.72 9.58 -8.57
CA GLY A 48 14.65 10.58 -8.54
C GLY A 48 13.25 9.97 -8.73
N HIS A 49 13.08 8.68 -8.46
CA HIS A 49 11.83 7.94 -8.59
C HIS A 49 11.08 7.78 -7.26
N VAL A 50 11.70 8.13 -6.14
CA VAL A 50 11.09 8.11 -4.81
C VAL A 50 11.59 9.33 -4.07
N ASP A 51 10.69 10.09 -3.46
CA ASP A 51 11.08 11.22 -2.60
C ASP A 51 11.05 10.83 -1.12
N GLN A 52 11.62 11.69 -0.28
CA GLN A 52 11.65 11.48 1.16
C GLN A 52 10.25 11.33 1.78
N ALA A 53 9.24 12.06 1.27
CA ALA A 53 7.89 11.98 1.81
C ALA A 53 7.27 10.60 1.55
N ALA A 54 7.48 10.04 0.36
CA ALA A 54 7.08 8.68 0.02
C ALA A 54 7.75 7.64 0.94
N VAL A 55 9.03 7.81 1.26
CA VAL A 55 9.73 6.97 2.26
C VAL A 55 9.07 7.09 3.63
N ALA A 56 8.88 8.30 4.14
CA ALA A 56 8.28 8.53 5.44
C ALA A 56 6.86 7.94 5.54
N THR A 57 6.03 8.11 4.50
CA THR A 57 4.68 7.53 4.43
C THR A 57 4.73 6.01 4.49
N ALA A 58 5.62 5.36 3.73
CA ALA A 58 5.70 3.90 3.68
C ALA A 58 6.18 3.29 4.99
N LEU A 59 7.18 3.90 5.63
CA LEU A 59 7.68 3.45 6.92
C LEU A 59 6.63 3.61 8.02
N THR A 60 5.87 4.71 8.00
CA THR A 60 4.74 4.90 8.91
C THR A 60 3.70 3.80 8.71
N ARG A 61 3.32 3.55 7.45
CA ARG A 61 2.37 2.49 7.10
C ARG A 61 2.85 1.11 7.56
N ALA A 62 4.13 0.79 7.39
CA ALA A 62 4.71 -0.46 7.87
C ALA A 62 4.63 -0.59 9.40
N SER A 63 4.96 0.49 10.13
CA SER A 63 4.82 0.52 11.59
C SER A 63 3.36 0.37 12.04
N ASP A 64 2.41 0.99 11.36
CA ASP A 64 0.98 0.89 11.68
C ASP A 64 0.48 -0.55 11.46
N ILE A 65 0.81 -1.16 10.31
CA ILE A 65 0.49 -2.57 10.01
C ILE A 65 1.05 -3.51 11.08
N ALA A 66 2.29 -3.31 11.50
CA ALA A 66 2.90 -4.10 12.55
C ALA A 66 2.23 -3.88 13.92
N SER A 67 1.83 -2.63 14.21
CA SER A 67 1.10 -2.27 15.43
C SER A 67 -0.30 -2.87 15.49
N ASP A 68 -0.94 -3.06 14.32
CA ASP A 68 -2.20 -3.80 14.17
C ASP A 68 -2.01 -5.32 14.30
N GLY A 69 -0.77 -5.78 14.53
CA GLY A 69 -0.41 -7.16 14.79
C GLY A 69 -0.15 -7.98 13.54
N HIS A 70 0.02 -7.36 12.37
CA HIS A 70 0.30 -8.05 11.11
C HIS A 70 1.80 -8.13 10.81
N GLU A 71 2.19 -9.04 9.92
CA GLU A 71 3.58 -9.25 9.54
C GLU A 71 3.90 -8.46 8.26
N VAL A 72 4.73 -7.42 8.37
CA VAL A 72 5.28 -6.72 7.20
C VAL A 72 6.29 -7.63 6.51
N GLN A 73 6.10 -7.86 5.21
CA GLN A 73 6.98 -8.73 4.43
C GLN A 73 8.02 -7.95 3.64
N ARG A 74 7.60 -6.87 2.96
CA ARG A 74 8.49 -6.05 2.09
C ARG A 74 7.98 -4.63 1.90
N VAL A 75 8.92 -3.72 1.64
CA VAL A 75 8.64 -2.39 1.07
C VAL A 75 9.24 -2.26 -0.33
N ARG A 76 8.39 -1.99 -1.33
CA ARG A 76 8.77 -1.93 -2.75
C ARG A 76 8.42 -0.60 -3.38
N THR A 77 9.10 -0.23 -4.47
CA THR A 77 8.69 0.93 -5.26
C THR A 77 7.38 0.64 -5.98
N ALA A 78 6.52 1.66 -6.12
CA ALA A 78 5.29 1.55 -6.90
C ALA A 78 5.61 1.12 -8.33
N ASN A 79 6.67 1.64 -8.95
CA ASN A 79 7.09 1.26 -10.29
C ASN A 79 7.39 -0.25 -10.41
N ASP A 80 8.10 -0.84 -9.44
CA ASP A 80 8.36 -2.30 -9.44
C ASP A 80 7.08 -3.13 -9.26
N VAL A 81 6.09 -2.60 -8.54
CA VAL A 81 4.80 -3.27 -8.36
C VAL A 81 3.92 -3.12 -9.59
N ASN A 82 3.82 -1.91 -10.13
CA ASN A 82 3.06 -1.58 -11.33
C ASN A 82 3.54 -2.37 -12.56
N SER A 83 4.86 -2.62 -12.67
CA SER A 83 5.42 -3.43 -13.77
C SER A 83 4.93 -4.89 -13.80
N GLN A 84 4.25 -5.37 -12.76
CA GLN A 84 3.65 -6.71 -12.72
C GLN A 84 2.28 -6.77 -13.38
N TYR A 85 1.65 -5.64 -13.66
CA TYR A 85 0.37 -5.60 -14.36
C TYR A 85 0.62 -5.64 -15.88
N GLY A 86 -0.33 -6.25 -16.60
CA GLY A 86 -0.20 -6.47 -18.04
C GLY A 86 -0.27 -5.19 -18.86
N PRO A 87 0.14 -5.24 -20.15
CA PRO A 87 0.03 -4.08 -21.04
C PRO A 87 -1.42 -3.59 -21.14
N GLY A 88 -1.62 -2.28 -21.04
CA GLY A 88 -2.93 -1.65 -21.09
C GLY A 88 -3.71 -1.62 -19.77
N TYR A 89 -3.08 -2.06 -18.67
CA TYR A 89 -3.61 -1.85 -17.32
C TYR A 89 -3.06 -0.52 -16.78
N GLU A 90 -3.93 0.33 -16.24
CA GLU A 90 -3.51 1.58 -15.60
C GLU A 90 -2.75 1.28 -14.32
N ASP A 91 -1.64 1.98 -14.10
CA ASP A 91 -0.80 1.84 -12.91
C ASP A 91 -1.66 2.04 -11.65
N PRO A 92 -1.85 1.01 -10.80
CA PRO A 92 -2.75 1.15 -9.66
C PRO A 92 -2.12 1.99 -8.56
N TYR A 93 -0.80 1.90 -8.38
CA TYR A 93 -0.08 2.64 -7.35
C TYR A 93 0.59 3.88 -7.92
N ALA A 94 0.52 4.97 -7.16
CA ALA A 94 1.03 6.26 -7.53
C ALA A 94 2.52 6.18 -7.87
N SER A 95 2.91 6.52 -9.10
CA SER A 95 4.33 6.63 -9.46
C SER A 95 5.04 7.60 -8.51
N GLY A 96 6.29 7.33 -8.15
CA GLY A 96 6.95 8.10 -7.08
C GLY A 96 6.77 7.53 -5.67
N SER A 97 5.82 6.62 -5.46
CA SER A 97 5.47 6.11 -4.13
C SER A 97 6.06 4.71 -3.84
N LEU A 98 5.77 4.22 -2.63
CA LEU A 98 6.15 2.89 -2.16
C LEU A 98 4.89 2.09 -1.76
N VAL A 99 4.99 0.78 -1.95
CA VAL A 99 3.98 -0.24 -1.60
C VAL A 99 4.52 -1.10 -0.47
N VAL A 100 3.68 -1.36 0.53
CA VAL A 100 3.99 -2.28 1.62
C VAL A 100 3.25 -3.60 1.34
N GLU A 101 4.00 -4.70 1.28
CA GLU A 101 3.47 -6.07 1.21
C GLU A 101 3.46 -6.63 2.65
N TYR A 102 2.34 -7.22 3.07
CA TYR A 102 2.20 -7.77 4.42
C TYR A 102 1.31 -9.02 4.42
N ARG A 103 1.43 -9.82 5.49
CA ARG A 103 0.59 -10.98 5.76
C ARG A 103 -0.26 -10.71 6.99
N THR A 104 -1.56 -10.88 6.87
CA THR A 104 -2.47 -10.78 8.02
C THR A 104 -2.14 -11.90 9.02
N GLN A 105 -2.03 -11.56 10.30
CA GLN A 105 -1.85 -12.55 11.40
C GLN A 105 -3.14 -12.75 12.19
N THR A 106 -4.06 -11.81 12.05
CA THR A 106 -5.40 -11.78 12.64
C THR A 106 -6.39 -11.44 11.54
N SER A 107 -7.69 -11.64 11.80
CA SER A 107 -8.73 -11.19 10.87
C SER A 107 -8.76 -9.67 10.81
N ASP A 108 -8.93 -9.13 9.61
CA ASP A 108 -9.03 -7.70 9.35
C ASP A 108 -10.27 -7.41 8.48
N GLN A 109 -10.81 -6.20 8.59
CA GLN A 109 -12.04 -5.80 7.89
C GLN A 109 -11.76 -4.62 6.94
N PHE A 110 -12.27 -4.78 5.73
CA PHE A 110 -12.23 -3.76 4.68
C PHE A 110 -13.62 -3.55 4.09
N VAL A 111 -13.71 -2.60 3.18
CA VAL A 111 -14.85 -2.45 2.29
C VAL A 111 -14.42 -2.55 0.83
N ARG A 112 -15.31 -3.09 0.02
CA ARG A 112 -15.21 -3.23 -1.42
C ARG A 112 -16.38 -2.49 -2.04
N VAL A 113 -16.10 -1.52 -2.89
CA VAL A 113 -17.14 -0.86 -3.68
C VAL A 113 -17.16 -1.47 -5.08
N HIS A 114 -18.35 -1.72 -5.63
CA HIS A 114 -18.49 -2.56 -6.82
C HIS A 114 -19.78 -2.30 -7.62
N GLN A 115 -19.80 -2.82 -8.85
CA GLN A 115 -20.99 -3.03 -9.66
C GLN A 115 -21.63 -4.40 -9.32
N ALA A 116 -22.73 -4.74 -9.98
CA ALA A 116 -23.49 -5.97 -9.71
C ALA A 116 -22.69 -7.27 -9.92
N ASP A 117 -21.68 -7.28 -10.79
CA ASP A 117 -21.01 -8.49 -11.28
C ASP A 117 -19.53 -8.61 -10.86
N ASN A 118 -19.02 -7.71 -10.02
CA ASN A 118 -17.60 -7.65 -9.66
C ASN A 118 -17.34 -7.46 -8.14
N GLN A 119 -18.23 -8.03 -7.31
CA GLN A 119 -18.15 -8.04 -5.85
C GLN A 119 -16.83 -8.68 -5.34
N ALA A 120 -16.59 -9.97 -5.62
CA ALA A 120 -15.41 -10.70 -5.14
C ALA A 120 -14.15 -10.43 -5.99
N ARG A 121 -13.54 -9.26 -5.82
CA ARG A 121 -12.29 -8.84 -6.51
C ARG A 121 -11.28 -8.28 -5.51
N SER A 122 -10.02 -8.16 -5.95
CA SER A 122 -8.88 -7.93 -5.07
C SER A 122 -8.78 -6.55 -4.42
N TRP A 123 -9.38 -5.51 -5.02
CA TRP A 123 -9.15 -4.12 -4.59
C TRP A 123 -10.15 -3.67 -3.53
N MET A 124 -9.65 -3.17 -2.40
CA MET A 124 -10.41 -2.79 -1.21
C MET A 124 -9.91 -1.47 -0.61
N MET A 125 -10.68 -0.92 0.33
CA MET A 125 -10.34 0.28 1.12
C MET A 125 -10.78 0.11 2.57
N ARG A 126 -10.37 1.01 3.46
CA ARG A 126 -10.89 1.06 4.83
C ARG A 126 -12.28 1.74 4.84
N GLY A 127 -13.19 1.27 5.70
CA GLY A 127 -14.58 1.74 5.73
C GLY A 127 -14.72 3.22 6.12
N ASP A 128 -13.91 3.68 7.07
CA ASP A 128 -13.81 5.09 7.50
C ASP A 128 -13.47 6.04 6.33
N GLN A 129 -12.76 5.55 5.32
CA GLN A 129 -12.35 6.36 4.17
C GLN A 129 -13.49 6.69 3.20
N ILE A 130 -14.63 6.00 3.30
CA ILE A 130 -15.81 6.24 2.45
C ILE A 130 -17.04 6.67 3.25
N GLU A 131 -16.93 6.79 4.57
CA GLU A 131 -18.04 7.17 5.43
C GLU A 131 -18.60 8.54 5.04
N GLY A 132 -19.92 8.60 4.81
CA GLY A 132 -20.61 9.83 4.40
C GLY A 132 -20.38 10.27 2.95
N MET A 133 -19.56 9.54 2.17
CA MET A 133 -19.31 9.86 0.77
C MET A 133 -20.40 9.30 -0.14
N ASN A 134 -20.78 10.06 -1.17
CA ASN A 134 -21.64 9.55 -2.24
C ASN A 134 -20.82 8.77 -3.29
N PRO A 135 -21.46 7.95 -4.14
CA PRO A 135 -20.74 7.13 -5.12
C PRO A 135 -19.82 7.88 -6.08
N THR A 136 -20.15 9.13 -6.45
CA THR A 136 -19.30 9.95 -7.33
C THR A 136 -18.03 10.40 -6.59
N GLU A 137 -18.15 10.79 -5.32
CA GLU A 137 -17.00 11.15 -4.48
C GLU A 137 -16.09 9.94 -4.26
N ILE A 138 -16.66 8.76 -4.02
CA ILE A 138 -15.89 7.51 -3.90
C ILE A 138 -15.17 7.20 -5.21
N GLN A 139 -15.86 7.30 -6.36
CA GLN A 139 -15.25 7.08 -7.66
C GLN A 139 -14.06 7.99 -7.91
N GLN A 140 -14.20 9.29 -7.60
CA GLN A 140 -13.14 10.27 -7.77
C GLN A 140 -11.99 10.01 -6.80
N LYS A 141 -12.24 9.91 -5.49
CA LYS A 141 -11.21 9.73 -4.47
C LYS A 141 -10.36 8.46 -4.69
N PHE A 142 -10.98 7.38 -5.16
CA PHE A 142 -10.33 6.08 -5.35
C PHE A 142 -9.97 5.77 -6.80
N SER A 143 -10.09 6.73 -7.72
CA SER A 143 -9.79 6.55 -9.15
C SER A 143 -10.41 5.27 -9.72
N LEU A 144 -11.72 5.10 -9.54
CA LEU A 144 -12.43 3.89 -9.98
C LEU A 144 -12.88 4.00 -11.44
N PRO A 145 -12.73 2.93 -12.25
CA PRO A 145 -13.14 2.93 -13.66
C PRO A 145 -14.65 3.11 -13.83
N GLU A 146 -15.43 2.69 -12.83
CA GLU A 146 -16.88 2.76 -12.84
C GLU A 146 -17.39 3.32 -11.51
N LYS A 147 -18.52 4.04 -11.58
CA LYS A 147 -19.20 4.54 -10.40
C LYS A 147 -19.80 3.35 -9.62
N PRO A 148 -19.42 3.13 -8.36
CA PRO A 148 -19.94 2.00 -7.59
C PRO A 148 -21.44 2.16 -7.31
N VAL A 149 -22.15 1.04 -7.19
CA VAL A 149 -23.57 1.01 -6.78
C VAL A 149 -23.79 0.19 -5.51
N TYR A 150 -22.81 -0.63 -5.13
CA TYR A 150 -22.83 -1.43 -3.91
C TYR A 150 -21.55 -1.22 -3.09
N VAL A 151 -21.68 -1.42 -1.78
CA VAL A 151 -20.58 -1.53 -0.83
C VAL A 151 -20.74 -2.87 -0.12
N SER A 152 -19.68 -3.69 -0.16
CA SER A 152 -19.58 -4.92 0.62
C SER A 152 -18.53 -4.75 1.70
N GLU A 153 -18.82 -5.23 2.90
CA GLU A 153 -17.79 -5.55 3.88
C GLU A 153 -16.97 -6.74 3.39
N VAL A 154 -15.66 -6.69 3.62
CA VAL A 154 -14.74 -7.78 3.27
C VAL A 154 -14.01 -8.22 4.52
N TYR A 155 -14.24 -9.48 4.89
CA TYR A 155 -13.59 -10.12 6.03
C TYR A 155 -12.35 -10.87 5.55
N VAL A 156 -11.17 -10.36 5.85
CA VAL A 156 -9.90 -10.97 5.46
C VAL A 156 -9.39 -11.78 6.63
N SER A 157 -9.28 -13.10 6.49
CA SER A 157 -8.76 -13.96 7.56
C SER A 157 -7.26 -13.74 7.76
N ALA A 158 -6.75 -14.22 8.89
CA ALA A 158 -5.32 -14.42 9.05
C ALA A 158 -4.74 -15.28 7.90
N ASP A 159 -3.43 -15.20 7.73
CA ASP A 159 -2.66 -15.95 6.74
C ASP A 159 -2.92 -15.51 5.28
N THR A 160 -3.42 -14.28 5.08
CA THR A 160 -3.70 -13.70 3.75
C THR A 160 -2.63 -12.67 3.36
N ASN A 161 -2.09 -12.78 2.15
CA ASN A 161 -1.17 -11.79 1.60
C ASN A 161 -1.95 -10.57 1.07
N VAL A 162 -1.53 -9.38 1.52
CA VAL A 162 -2.12 -8.10 1.12
C VAL A 162 -1.03 -7.12 0.72
N ARG A 163 -1.33 -6.24 -0.24
CA ARG A 163 -0.51 -5.07 -0.55
C ARG A 163 -1.27 -3.81 -0.25
N THR A 164 -0.57 -2.77 0.21
CA THR A 164 -1.17 -1.45 0.39
C THR A 164 -0.26 -0.33 -0.08
N GLY A 165 -0.86 0.68 -0.69
CA GLY A 165 -0.16 1.74 -1.38
C GLY A 165 -1.05 2.93 -1.66
N THR A 166 -0.43 4.02 -2.12
CA THR A 166 -1.14 5.22 -2.55
C THR A 166 -1.67 5.02 -3.96
N ILE A 167 -2.92 5.40 -4.21
CA ILE A 167 -3.59 5.32 -5.52
C ILE A 167 -3.00 6.32 -6.49
N GLU A 168 -2.81 5.91 -7.75
CA GLU A 168 -2.54 6.79 -8.89
C GLU A 168 -3.84 7.45 -9.42
N ALA A 169 -3.72 8.64 -9.99
CA ALA A 169 -4.83 9.30 -10.66
C ALA A 169 -5.17 8.59 -11.97
N ASN A 170 -6.27 7.83 -11.99
CA ASN A 170 -6.75 7.08 -13.16
C ASN A 170 -8.23 7.37 -13.42
N PHE A 171 -8.69 7.12 -14.64
CA PHE A 171 -10.11 7.19 -15.02
C PHE A 171 -10.82 8.51 -14.67
N GLY A 172 -10.07 9.62 -14.61
CA GLY A 172 -10.58 10.94 -14.22
C GLY A 172 -10.76 11.15 -12.71
N GLY A 173 -10.24 10.25 -11.87
CA GLY A 173 -10.17 10.38 -10.43
C GLY A 173 -8.87 11.01 -9.93
N GLU A 174 -8.70 10.94 -8.62
CA GLU A 174 -7.63 11.59 -7.87
C GLU A 174 -6.57 10.60 -7.41
N ARG A 175 -5.34 11.11 -7.34
CA ARG A 175 -4.20 10.46 -6.67
C ARG A 175 -4.29 10.75 -5.17
N GLY A 176 -3.87 9.79 -4.34
CA GLY A 176 -3.52 10.08 -2.94
C GLY A 176 -4.21 9.23 -1.87
N ALA A 177 -5.38 8.66 -2.17
CA ALA A 177 -6.04 7.75 -1.25
C ALA A 177 -5.23 6.45 -1.07
N MET A 178 -5.41 5.80 0.08
CA MET A 178 -4.79 4.49 0.34
C MET A 178 -5.70 3.37 -0.17
N GLN A 179 -5.12 2.41 -0.88
CA GLN A 179 -5.82 1.20 -1.33
C GLN A 179 -5.15 -0.07 -0.81
N PHE A 180 -5.93 -1.15 -0.78
CA PHE A 180 -5.51 -2.48 -0.39
C PHE A 180 -5.80 -3.47 -1.51
N GLU A 181 -4.87 -4.37 -1.79
CA GLU A 181 -4.99 -5.42 -2.80
C GLU A 181 -4.84 -6.79 -2.14
N LEU A 182 -5.85 -7.64 -2.25
CA LEU A 182 -5.72 -9.07 -1.95
C LEU A 182 -4.83 -9.74 -2.99
N ARG A 183 -3.75 -10.35 -2.52
CA ARG A 183 -2.85 -11.15 -3.36
C ARG A 183 -3.27 -12.61 -3.45
N ASP A 184 -4.04 -13.06 -2.47
CA ASP A 184 -4.64 -14.39 -2.44
C ASP A 184 -6.13 -14.30 -2.74
N ARG A 185 -6.69 -15.33 -3.39
CA ARG A 185 -8.14 -15.43 -3.58
C ARG A 185 -8.76 -15.94 -2.28
N ILE A 186 -9.70 -15.17 -1.73
CA ILE A 186 -10.50 -15.57 -0.57
C ILE A 186 -11.91 -16.03 -1.01
N PRO A 187 -12.65 -16.78 -0.16
CA PRO A 187 -14.01 -17.22 -0.48
C PRO A 187 -14.99 -16.06 -0.72
N ASP A 188 -15.95 -16.26 -1.62
CA ASP A 188 -16.95 -15.23 -1.96
C ASP A 188 -17.85 -14.87 -0.75
N GLU A 189 -18.05 -15.80 0.20
CA GLU A 189 -18.79 -15.58 1.45
C GLU A 189 -18.14 -14.55 2.38
N ASN A 190 -16.87 -14.22 2.15
CA ASN A 190 -16.17 -13.16 2.87
C ASN A 190 -16.58 -11.75 2.40
N PHE A 191 -17.34 -11.63 1.30
CA PHE A 191 -17.85 -10.37 0.76
C PHE A 191 -19.35 -10.24 1.07
N GLN A 192 -19.69 -9.39 2.03
CA GLN A 192 -21.06 -9.25 2.54
C GLN A 192 -21.60 -7.86 2.20
N ASN A 193 -22.65 -7.80 1.37
CA ASN A 193 -23.29 -6.53 1.01
C ASN A 193 -23.86 -5.85 2.27
N GLN A 194 -23.68 -4.53 2.36
CA GLN A 194 -24.43 -3.68 3.30
C GLN A 194 -25.84 -3.37 2.80
#